data_AF-A0A953HCJ9-F1
#
_entry.id   AF-A0A953HCJ9-F1
#
_cell.length_a   1.000
_cell.length_b   1.000
_cell.length_c   1.000
_cell.angle_alpha   90.00
_cell.angle_beta   90.00
_cell.angle_gamma   90.00
#
_symmetry.space_group_name_H-M   'P 1'
#
loop_
_entity.id
_entity.type
_entity.pdbx_description
1 polymer ?
#
loop_
_entity_poly.entity_id
_entity_poly.type
_entity_poly.pdbx_seq_one_letter_code
_entity_poly.pdbx_strand_id
1 'polypeptide(L)'
;WLVTFSYVNYEYHAFHITEDGIEPKVISTTSNPNAGVGQLMISPDGTKIANGAYGYSYVELGSFDNLTGAVSDLMAIDFPSFSSAYGCIFSPGSTKLYAGTAGTTIQFDLDYWPSETDIESSAYSFSFFQFIPSVQGSY
;
A
#
# COMPACT_ATOMS: atom_id res chain seq x y z
N TRP A 1 -7.73 -7.79 12.55
CA TRP A 1 -6.30 -8.13 12.47
C TRP A 1 -5.45 -6.90 12.71
N LEU A 2 -4.36 -7.06 13.47
CA LEU A 2 -3.23 -6.11 13.48
C LEU A 2 -2.08 -6.77 12.72
N VAL A 3 -1.48 -6.06 11.77
CA VAL A 3 -0.33 -6.58 11.02
C VAL A 3 0.84 -5.64 11.19
N THR A 4 2.02 -6.21 11.40
CA THR A 4 3.30 -5.49 11.41
C THR A 4 4.28 -6.14 10.45
N PHE A 5 5.29 -5.39 10.02
CA PHE A 5 6.37 -5.90 9.20
C PHE A 5 7.70 -5.88 9.99
N SER A 6 8.38 -7.02 10.02
CA SER A 6 9.71 -7.17 10.61
C SER A 6 10.77 -6.93 9.54
N TYR A 7 11.37 -5.75 9.56
CA TYR A 7 12.44 -5.39 8.61
C TYR A 7 13.69 -6.27 8.73
N VAL A 8 13.98 -6.82 9.92
CA VAL A 8 15.17 -7.65 10.16
C VAL A 8 14.99 -9.06 9.62
N ASN A 9 13.79 -9.62 9.73
CA ASN A 9 13.52 -11.00 9.31
C ASN A 9 12.82 -11.10 7.96
N TYR A 10 12.34 -9.98 7.41
CA TYR A 10 11.51 -9.92 6.21
C TYR A 10 10.22 -10.74 6.38
N GLU A 11 9.50 -10.44 7.46
CA GLU A 11 8.30 -11.18 7.86
C GLU A 11 7.13 -10.24 8.14
N TYR A 12 5.94 -10.59 7.63
CA TYR A 12 4.68 -10.07 8.12
C TYR A 12 4.24 -10.85 9.35
N HIS A 13 3.93 -10.14 10.42
CA HIS A 13 3.38 -10.72 11.65
C HIS A 13 1.93 -10.26 11.78
N ALA A 14 0.98 -11.18 11.64
CA ALA A 14 -0.44 -10.91 11.80
C ALA A 14 -0.94 -11.41 13.16
N PHE A 15 -1.66 -10.56 13.87
CA PHE A 15 -2.23 -10.83 15.18
C PHE A 15 -3.76 -10.76 15.07
N HIS A 16 -4.43 -11.87 15.36
CA HIS A 16 -5.87 -11.89 15.51
C HIS A 16 -6.20 -11.34 16.90
N ILE A 17 -7.04 -10.31 16.94
CA ILE A 17 -7.44 -9.65 18.17
C ILE A 17 -8.93 -9.92 18.33
N THR A 18 -9.28 -10.59 19.41
CA THR A 18 -10.65 -10.96 19.78
C THR A 18 -11.00 -10.32 21.13
N GLU A 19 -12.24 -10.52 21.60
CA GLU A 19 -12.65 -10.07 22.93
C GLU A 19 -11.89 -10.78 24.06
N ASP A 20 -11.42 -12.01 23.79
CA ASP A 20 -10.65 -12.82 24.73
C ASP A 20 -9.15 -12.47 24.77
N GLY A 21 -8.67 -11.67 23.82
CA GLY A 21 -7.30 -11.17 23.78
C GLY A 21 -6.62 -11.29 22.42
N ILE A 22 -5.31 -11.52 22.43
CA ILE A 22 -4.48 -11.64 21.23
C ILE A 22 -4.07 -13.10 21.05
N GLU A 23 -4.46 -13.69 19.92
CA GLU A 23 -4.08 -15.06 19.56
C GLU A 23 -2.61 -15.14 19.12
N PRO A 24 -1.99 -16.35 19.08
CA PRO A 24 -0.65 -16.53 18.53
C PRO A 24 -0.54 -15.95 17.12
N LYS A 25 0.54 -15.20 16.88
CA LYS A 25 0.75 -14.54 15.59
C LYS A 25 0.93 -15.53 14.45
N VAL A 26 0.44 -15.16 13.28
CA VAL A 26 0.73 -15.82 12.01
C VAL A 26 1.90 -15.11 11.34
N ILE A 27 2.88 -15.87 10.88
CA ILE A 27 4.10 -15.35 10.24
C ILE A 27 4.04 -15.68 8.76
N SER A 28 4.18 -14.66 7.91
CA SER A 28 4.34 -14.82 6.47
C SER A 28 5.67 -14.20 6.04
N THR A 29 6.56 -15.01 5.47
CA THR A 29 7.87 -14.54 4.99
C THR A 29 7.74 -13.91 3.61
N THR A 30 8.35 -12.75 3.40
CA THR A 30 8.52 -12.19 2.04
C THR A 30 9.89 -12.57 1.48
N SER A 31 9.95 -12.72 0.15
CA SER A 31 11.23 -12.85 -0.56
C SER A 31 11.85 -11.49 -0.87
N ASN A 32 11.13 -10.39 -0.59
CA ASN A 32 11.57 -9.04 -0.85
C ASN A 32 12.21 -8.43 0.41
N PRO A 33 13.55 -8.37 0.49
CA PRO A 33 14.22 -7.79 1.65
C PRO A 33 14.04 -6.26 1.75
N ASN A 34 13.48 -5.64 0.71
CA ASN A 34 13.44 -4.19 0.55
C ASN A 34 12.05 -3.60 0.77
N ALA A 35 11.15 -4.28 1.48
CA ALA A 35 9.78 -3.80 1.67
C ALA A 35 9.66 -2.45 2.45
N GLY A 36 10.75 -1.88 2.97
CA GLY A 36 10.75 -0.59 3.67
C GLY A 36 9.92 -0.59 4.97
N VAL A 37 9.72 0.60 5.55
CA VAL A 37 9.02 0.81 6.83
C VAL A 37 8.01 1.95 6.78
N GLY A 38 7.26 2.07 5.68
CA GLY A 38 6.21 3.08 5.54
C GLY A 38 4.88 2.66 6.17
N GLN A 39 3.79 3.14 5.59
CA GLN A 39 2.44 2.81 6.03
C GLN A 39 2.07 1.39 5.59
N LEU A 40 1.56 0.59 6.53
CA LEU A 40 1.07 -0.76 6.29
C LEU A 40 -0.44 -0.80 6.52
N MET A 41 -1.20 -1.33 5.56
CA MET A 41 -2.66 -1.34 5.63
C MET A 41 -3.27 -2.57 4.95
N ILE A 42 -4.34 -3.11 5.56
CA ILE A 42 -5.21 -4.14 4.95
C ILE A 42 -6.36 -3.42 4.22
N SER A 43 -6.78 -3.93 3.07
CA SER A 43 -7.94 -3.41 2.34
C SER A 43 -9.25 -3.60 3.13
N PRO A 44 -10.27 -2.73 2.94
CA PRO A 44 -11.54 -2.84 3.67
C PRO A 44 -12.27 -4.18 3.53
N ASP A 45 -12.09 -4.87 2.41
CA ASP A 45 -12.68 -6.18 2.15
C ASP A 45 -11.83 -7.35 2.72
N GLY A 46 -10.66 -7.04 3.29
CA GLY A 46 -9.76 -8.01 3.89
C GLY A 46 -9.05 -8.93 2.90
N THR A 47 -8.97 -8.56 1.61
CA THR A 47 -8.38 -9.44 0.58
C THR A 47 -6.97 -9.03 0.17
N LYS A 48 -6.53 -7.82 0.50
CA LYS A 48 -5.23 -7.25 0.10
C LYS A 48 -4.53 -6.58 1.26
N ILE A 49 -3.22 -6.45 1.14
CA ILE A 49 -2.37 -5.68 2.05
C ILE A 49 -1.39 -4.85 1.24
N ALA A 50 -1.16 -3.61 1.65
CA ALA A 50 -0.19 -2.71 1.02
C ALA A 50 0.78 -2.16 2.05
N ASN A 51 2.04 -2.01 1.65
CA ASN A 51 3.12 -1.45 2.45
C ASN A 51 3.88 -0.40 1.63
N GLY A 52 3.86 0.86 2.08
CA GLY A 52 4.72 1.89 1.51
C GLY A 52 6.19 1.56 1.80
N ALA A 53 6.99 1.30 0.76
CA ALA A 53 8.38 0.92 0.96
C ALA A 53 9.26 2.16 1.17
N TYR A 54 9.22 2.75 2.37
CA TYR A 54 10.02 3.94 2.68
C TYR A 54 11.51 3.67 2.47
N GLY A 55 12.17 4.56 1.72
CA GLY A 55 13.54 4.38 1.24
C GLY A 55 13.65 3.75 -0.16
N TYR A 56 12.51 3.35 -0.75
CA TYR A 56 12.43 2.72 -2.06
C TYR A 56 11.36 3.40 -2.95
N SER A 57 11.43 3.15 -4.26
CA SER A 57 10.59 3.76 -5.29
C SER A 57 9.25 3.03 -5.52
N TYR A 58 8.80 2.16 -4.62
CA TYR A 58 7.61 1.35 -4.87
C TYR A 58 6.72 1.18 -3.64
N VAL A 59 5.48 0.75 -3.87
CA VAL A 59 4.61 0.21 -2.82
C VAL A 59 4.51 -1.29 -3.00
N GLU A 60 4.74 -2.04 -1.94
CA GLU A 60 4.52 -3.49 -1.96
C GLU A 60 3.02 -3.77 -1.79
N LEU A 61 2.44 -4.57 -2.67
CA LEU A 61 1.04 -4.98 -2.65
C LEU A 61 0.97 -6.50 -2.66
N GLY A 62 0.10 -7.08 -1.82
CA GLY A 62 -0.05 -8.52 -1.67
C GLY A 62 -1.48 -8.95 -1.41
N SER A 63 -1.70 -10.26 -1.45
CA SER A 63 -2.90 -10.93 -0.96
C SER A 63 -2.88 -10.97 0.57
N PHE A 64 -4.04 -10.71 1.19
CA PHE A 64 -4.29 -10.96 2.61
C PHE A 64 -5.46 -11.93 2.75
N ASP A 65 -5.27 -12.98 3.53
CA ASP A 65 -6.36 -13.90 3.87
C ASP A 65 -6.96 -13.50 5.21
N ASN A 66 -8.14 -12.88 5.19
CA ASN A 66 -8.82 -12.42 6.41
C ASN A 66 -9.24 -13.57 7.35
N LEU A 67 -9.31 -14.82 6.88
CA LEU A 67 -9.63 -15.95 7.73
C LEU A 67 -8.40 -16.41 8.54
N THR A 68 -7.22 -16.39 7.92
CA THR A 68 -6.00 -16.95 8.50
C THR A 68 -4.97 -15.91 8.95
N GLY A 69 -5.07 -14.68 8.46
CA GLY A 69 -4.06 -13.64 8.66
C GLY A 69 -2.81 -13.80 7.78
N ALA A 70 -2.82 -14.74 6.83
CA ALA A 70 -1.68 -14.97 5.95
C ALA A 70 -1.50 -13.85 4.91
N VAL A 71 -0.25 -13.51 4.63
CA VAL A 71 0.16 -12.59 3.56
C VAL A 71 0.88 -13.38 2.48
N SER A 72 0.53 -13.15 1.21
CA SER A 72 1.09 -13.89 0.07
C SER A 72 1.05 -13.05 -1.21
N ASP A 73 1.59 -13.60 -2.31
CA ASP A 73 1.53 -13.00 -3.67
C ASP A 73 1.99 -11.54 -3.73
N LEU A 74 3.11 -11.24 -3.06
CA LEU A 74 3.64 -9.88 -2.99
C LEU A 74 4.25 -9.45 -4.33
N MET A 75 3.94 -8.23 -4.75
CA MET A 75 4.51 -7.55 -5.91
C MET A 75 4.88 -6.10 -5.56
N ALA A 76 5.80 -5.52 -6.34
CA ALA A 76 6.19 -4.13 -6.20
C ALA A 76 5.46 -3.30 -7.26
N ILE A 77 4.70 -2.28 -6.84
CA ILE A 77 4.06 -1.33 -7.74
C ILE A 77 4.93 -0.05 -7.74
N ASP A 78 5.69 0.16 -8.81
CA ASP A 78 6.52 1.35 -9.01
C ASP A 78 5.74 2.41 -9.81
N PHE A 79 6.13 3.67 -9.64
CA PHE A 79 5.69 4.75 -10.49
C PHE A 79 6.80 5.82 -10.56
N PRO A 80 7.08 6.43 -11.72
CA PRO A 80 8.27 7.28 -11.91
C PRO A 80 8.48 8.44 -10.91
N SER A 81 7.43 8.90 -10.22
CA SER A 81 7.52 9.97 -9.20
C SER A 81 7.76 9.47 -7.78
N PHE A 82 7.79 8.16 -7.55
CA PHE A 82 8.15 7.56 -6.27
C PHE A 82 9.67 7.64 -6.06
N SER A 83 10.10 8.62 -5.28
CA SER A 83 11.49 8.69 -4.78
C SER A 83 11.66 8.01 -3.42
N SER A 84 10.57 7.92 -2.65
CA SER A 84 10.49 7.23 -1.36
C SER A 84 9.02 7.09 -0.98
N ALA A 85 8.38 6.02 -1.45
CA ALA A 85 6.98 5.77 -1.16
C ALA A 85 6.77 5.58 0.34
N TYR A 86 5.77 6.24 0.93
CA TYR A 86 5.54 6.16 2.37
C TYR A 86 4.08 5.86 2.68
N GLY A 87 3.17 6.72 2.22
CA GLY A 87 1.75 6.58 2.51
C GLY A 87 1.06 5.66 1.53
N CYS A 88 0.17 4.81 2.02
CA CYS A 88 -0.74 4.04 1.19
C CYS A 88 -2.09 3.81 1.89
N ILE A 89 -3.18 3.86 1.12
CA ILE A 89 -4.53 3.62 1.60
C ILE A 89 -5.41 3.05 0.49
N PHE A 90 -6.26 2.09 0.83
CA PHE A 90 -7.25 1.53 -0.08
C PHE A 90 -8.51 2.41 -0.15
N SER A 91 -9.16 2.45 -1.31
CA SER A 91 -10.49 3.03 -1.42
C SER A 91 -11.50 2.24 -0.57
N PRO A 92 -12.63 2.84 -0.15
CA PRO A 92 -13.65 2.14 0.65
C PRO A 92 -14.21 0.87 0.00
N GLY A 93 -14.21 0.81 -1.34
CA GLY A 93 -14.65 -0.35 -2.12
C GLY A 93 -13.53 -1.34 -2.45
N SER A 94 -12.31 -1.13 -1.95
CA SER A 94 -11.12 -1.98 -2.20
C SER A 94 -10.67 -2.10 -3.67
N THR A 95 -11.22 -1.29 -4.58
CA THR A 95 -10.90 -1.34 -6.02
C THR A 95 -9.76 -0.41 -6.42
N LYS A 96 -9.34 0.53 -5.56
CA LYS A 96 -8.24 1.45 -5.84
C LYS A 96 -7.23 1.45 -4.69
N LEU A 97 -5.97 1.65 -5.02
CA LEU A 97 -4.90 1.93 -4.07
C LEU A 97 -4.43 3.36 -4.29
N TYR A 98 -4.42 4.18 -3.24
CA TYR A 98 -3.76 5.47 -3.25
C TYR A 98 -2.42 5.31 -2.56
N ALA A 99 -1.34 5.70 -3.22
CA ALA A 99 0.00 5.64 -2.67
C ALA A 99 0.75 6.94 -2.96
N GLY A 100 1.66 7.31 -2.08
CA GLY A 100 2.29 8.62 -2.19
C GLY A 100 3.56 8.83 -1.39
N THR A 101 4.23 9.89 -1.79
CA THR A 101 5.35 10.52 -1.08
C THR A 101 4.86 11.85 -0.47
N ALA A 102 5.75 12.62 0.16
CA ALA A 102 5.39 13.89 0.79
C ALA A 102 4.73 14.93 -0.15
N GLY A 103 4.93 14.82 -1.47
CA GLY A 103 4.44 15.81 -2.44
C GLY A 103 3.64 15.23 -3.60
N THR A 104 3.35 13.93 -3.60
CA THR A 104 2.69 13.27 -4.73
C THR A 104 1.79 12.15 -4.25
N THR A 105 0.58 12.11 -4.78
CA THR A 105 -0.37 11.03 -4.58
C THR A 105 -0.74 10.45 -5.93
N ILE A 106 -0.59 9.14 -6.06
CA ILE A 106 -0.94 8.36 -7.23
C ILE A 106 -2.08 7.42 -6.84
N GLN A 107 -3.09 7.31 -7.70
CA GLN A 107 -4.09 6.25 -7.63
C GLN A 107 -3.75 5.15 -8.62
N PHE A 108 -3.87 3.91 -8.18
CA PHE A 108 -3.79 2.72 -9.01
C PHE A 108 -5.14 1.98 -9.00
N ASP A 109 -5.46 1.32 -10.10
CA ASP A 109 -6.64 0.50 -10.28
C ASP A 109 -6.32 -0.97 -9.96
N LEU A 110 -7.00 -1.50 -8.95
CA LEU A 110 -6.79 -2.87 -8.48
C LEU A 110 -7.67 -3.89 -9.20
N ASP A 111 -8.57 -3.45 -10.09
CA ASP A 111 -9.31 -4.36 -10.97
C ASP A 111 -8.37 -5.11 -11.95
N TYR A 112 -7.15 -4.60 -12.15
CA TYR A 112 -6.09 -5.26 -12.93
C TYR A 112 -5.25 -6.27 -12.14
N TRP A 113 -5.50 -6.45 -10.85
CA TRP A 113 -4.79 -7.45 -10.05
C TRP A 113 -4.96 -8.87 -10.61
N PRO A 114 -3.89 -9.71 -10.68
CA PRO A 114 -2.55 -9.50 -10.13
C PRO A 114 -1.50 -9.00 -11.14
N SER A 115 -1.91 -8.34 -12.24
CA SER A 115 -0.97 -7.86 -13.26
C SER A 115 -0.27 -6.56 -12.80
N GLU A 116 0.98 -6.67 -12.36
CA GLU A 116 1.82 -5.54 -11.95
C GLU A 116 1.84 -4.44 -13.03
N THR A 117 2.16 -4.81 -14.28
CA THR A 117 2.25 -3.86 -15.39
C THR A 117 0.93 -3.16 -15.71
N ASP A 118 -0.20 -3.86 -15.62
CA ASP A 118 -1.51 -3.24 -15.91
C ASP A 118 -1.95 -2.33 -14.75
N ILE A 119 -1.65 -2.70 -13.50
CA ILE A 119 -1.85 -1.83 -12.33
C ILE A 119 -1.00 -0.56 -12.49
N GLU A 120 0.30 -0.67 -12.76
CA GLU A 120 1.19 0.48 -12.95
C GLU A 120 0.72 1.38 -14.12
N SER A 121 0.26 0.77 -15.21
CA SER A 121 -0.27 1.49 -16.38
C SER A 121 -1.59 2.22 -16.10
N SER A 122 -2.32 1.83 -15.06
CA SER A 122 -3.55 2.49 -14.63
C SER A 122 -3.33 3.76 -13.79
N ALA A 123 -2.07 4.08 -13.48
CA ALA A 123 -1.71 5.16 -12.57
C ALA A 123 -2.31 6.52 -12.96
N TYR A 124 -2.93 7.17 -11.98
CA TYR A 124 -3.45 8.53 -12.08
C TYR A 124 -2.82 9.42 -11.01
N SER A 125 -2.04 10.43 -11.44
CA SER A 125 -1.38 11.37 -10.54
C SER A 125 -2.30 12.54 -10.18
N PHE A 126 -2.50 12.79 -8.89
CA PHE A 126 -3.11 14.02 -8.42
C PHE A 126 -2.04 15.10 -8.29
N SER A 127 -2.22 16.24 -8.97
CA SER A 127 -1.37 17.42 -8.80
C SER A 127 -2.16 18.53 -8.11
N PHE A 128 -1.65 19.01 -6.98
CA PHE A 128 -2.25 20.11 -6.21
C PHE A 128 -2.14 21.49 -6.90
N PHE A 129 -1.38 21.62 -8.00
CA PHE A 129 -1.20 22.91 -8.68
C PHE A 129 -2.31 23.29 -9.67
N GLN A 130 -3.33 22.43 -9.89
CA GLN A 130 -4.42 22.74 -10.82
C GLN A 130 -5.60 23.52 -10.22
N PHE A 131 -5.61 23.78 -8.90
CA PHE A 131 -6.76 24.39 -8.20
C PHE A 131 -6.51 25.81 -7.67
N ILE A 132 -5.50 26.54 -8.15
CA ILE A 132 -5.45 27.99 -7.92
C ILE A 132 -6.10 28.67 -9.14
N PRO A 133 -7.38 29.07 -9.10
CA PRO A 133 -7.89 29.98 -10.10
C PRO A 133 -7.04 31.25 -10.02
N SER A 134 -6.44 31.63 -11.14
CA SER A 134 -5.67 32.86 -11.25
C SER A 134 -6.56 34.02 -10.82
N VAL A 135 -6.30 34.61 -9.66
CA VAL A 135 -6.84 35.93 -9.33
C VAL A 135 -6.06 36.91 -10.20
N GLN A 136 -6.52 37.14 -11.42
CA GLN A 136 -6.13 38.32 -12.18
C GLN A 136 -6.82 39.53 -11.54
N GLY A 137 -6.23 40.03 -10.46
CA GLY A 137 -6.50 41.38 -9.99
C GLY A 137 -5.69 42.35 -10.84
N SER A 138 -6.35 43.06 -11.74
CA SER A 138 -5.80 44.26 -12.38
C SER A 138 -5.71 45.37 -11.34
N TYR A 139 -4.50 45.89 -11.11
CA TYR A 139 -4.27 47.20 -10.49
C TYR A 139 -4.40 48.31 -11.53
#